data_AF-A0A5M3WYA3-F1
#
_entry.id   AF-A0A5M3WYA3-F1
#
_cell.length_a   1.000
_cell.length_b   1.000
_cell.length_c   1.000
_cell.angle_alpha   90.00
_cell.angle_beta   90.00
_cell.angle_gamma   90.00
#
_symmetry.space_group_name_H-M   'P 1'
#
loop_
_entity.id
_entity.type
_entity.pdbx_description
1 polymer ?
#
loop_
_entity_poly.entity_id
_entity_poly.type
_entity_poly.pdbx_seq_one_letter_code
_entity_poly.pdbx_strand_id
1 'polypeptide(L)'
;MAAQRADPESTLRLTRRLLALRRRSAALRAGAYRELRLGDGLLAYERRSGEERVVVVINFDSRERRISGLPPELRLTLATGPASGGLTLAGVSAAVLSDRSF
;
A
#
# COMPACT_ATOMS: atom_id res chain seq x y z
N MET A 1 9.38 32.90 -0.24
CA MET A 1 8.99 31.62 0.37
C MET A 1 8.49 30.71 -0.73
N ALA A 2 9.31 29.71 -1.08
CA ALA A 2 9.18 28.93 -2.31
C ALA A 2 7.98 27.97 -2.24
N ALA A 3 7.03 28.16 -3.15
CA ALA A 3 6.04 27.14 -3.48
C ALA A 3 6.77 25.93 -4.04
N GLN A 4 6.95 24.88 -3.23
CA GLN A 4 7.30 23.56 -3.74
C GLN A 4 6.17 23.13 -4.66
N ARG A 5 6.44 23.20 -5.95
CA ARG A 5 5.62 22.59 -7.00
C ARG A 5 5.50 21.11 -6.65
N ALA A 6 4.38 20.74 -6.04
CA ALA A 6 3.95 19.36 -6.00
C ALA A 6 3.90 18.91 -7.46
N ASP A 7 4.87 18.09 -7.86
CA ASP A 7 4.98 17.58 -9.21
C ASP A 7 3.63 16.97 -9.62
N PRO A 8 2.90 17.59 -10.58
CA PRO A 8 1.58 17.14 -10.99
C PRO A 8 1.58 15.70 -11.48
N GLU A 9 2.72 15.18 -11.94
CA GLU A 9 2.83 13.81 -12.41
C GLU A 9 2.93 12.77 -11.28
N SER A 10 3.33 13.15 -10.06
CA SER A 10 3.57 12.20 -8.97
C SER A 10 2.28 11.84 -8.20
N THR A 11 1.59 12.85 -7.65
CA THR A 11 0.37 12.66 -6.86
C THR A 11 -0.80 12.28 -7.74
N LEU A 12 -1.00 12.94 -8.88
CA LEU A 12 -2.14 12.65 -9.76
C LEU A 12 -2.06 11.25 -10.37
N ARG A 13 -0.87 10.83 -10.82
CA ARG A 13 -0.66 9.48 -11.37
C ARG A 13 -0.85 8.42 -10.29
N LEU A 14 -0.37 8.69 -9.08
CA LEU A 14 -0.60 7.81 -7.94
C LEU A 14 -2.09 7.68 -7.62
N THR A 15 -2.80 8.80 -7.48
CA THR A 15 -4.25 8.81 -7.23
C THR A 15 -5.00 8.07 -8.34
N ARG A 16 -4.65 8.28 -9.61
CA ARG A 16 -5.23 7.55 -10.74
C ARG A 16 -4.98 6.05 -10.65
N ARG A 17 -3.76 5.62 -10.30
CA ARG A 17 -3.42 4.19 -10.11
C ARG A 17 -4.19 3.57 -8.95
N LEU A 18 -4.30 4.27 -7.82
CA LEU A 18 -5.07 3.81 -6.67
C LEU A 18 -6.57 3.72 -6.98
N LEU A 19 -7.12 4.70 -7.70
CA LEU A 19 -8.51 4.68 -8.15
C LEU A 19 -8.76 3.52 -9.13
N ALA A 20 -7.87 3.30 -10.08
CA ALA A 20 -7.96 2.18 -11.01
C ALA A 20 -7.89 0.83 -10.27
N LEU A 21 -6.98 0.69 -9.30
CA LEU A 21 -6.86 -0.49 -8.46
C LEU A 21 -8.14 -0.73 -7.64
N ARG A 22 -8.67 0.31 -7.00
CA ARG A 22 -9.94 0.25 -6.27
C ARG A 22 -11.09 -0.16 -7.19
N ARG A 23 -11.17 0.35 -8.41
CA ARG A 23 -12.23 -0.04 -9.37
C ARG A 23 -12.15 -1.50 -9.80
N ARG A 24 -10.98 -2.14 -9.72
CA ARG A 24 -10.77 -3.55 -10.11
C ARG A 24 -10.85 -4.52 -8.93
N SER A 25 -10.66 -4.03 -7.70
CA SER A 25 -10.67 -4.81 -6.47
C SER A 25 -11.97 -4.72 -5.68
N ALA A 26 -12.72 -5.81 -5.54
CA ALA A 26 -13.92 -5.84 -4.69
C ALA A 26 -13.55 -5.66 -3.20
N ALA A 27 -12.43 -6.25 -2.78
CA ALA A 27 -11.88 -6.08 -1.43
C ALA A 27 -11.60 -4.61 -1.10
N LEU A 28 -10.97 -3.85 -2.01
CA LEU A 28 -10.72 -2.42 -1.78
C LEU A 28 -12.00 -1.59 -1.85
N ARG A 29 -13.00 -1.95 -2.67
CA ARG A 29 -14.27 -1.21 -2.74
C ARG A 29 -15.10 -1.34 -1.47
N ALA A 30 -15.37 -2.57 -1.07
CA ALA A 30 -16.38 -2.88 -0.05
C ALA A 30 -15.99 -4.06 0.86
N GLY A 31 -14.74 -4.53 0.79
CA GLY A 31 -14.28 -5.61 1.65
C GLY A 31 -14.25 -5.24 3.13
N ALA A 32 -14.40 -6.24 3.98
CA ALA A 32 -14.26 -6.12 5.41
C ALA A 32 -12.86 -5.60 5.77
N TYR A 33 -12.80 -4.67 6.71
CA TYR A 33 -11.57 -4.10 7.23
C TYR A 33 -11.08 -4.92 8.43
N ARG A 34 -9.80 -5.25 8.47
CA ARG A 34 -9.14 -5.83 9.64
C ARG A 34 -7.76 -5.21 9.82
N GLU A 35 -7.50 -4.63 10.98
CA GLU A 35 -6.18 -4.10 11.30
C GLU A 35 -5.13 -5.23 11.41
N LEU A 36 -3.92 -4.97 10.92
CA LEU A 36 -2.78 -5.88 11.03
C LEU A 36 -1.64 -5.16 11.73
N ARG A 37 -0.93 -5.86 12.62
CA ARG A 37 0.31 -5.37 13.23
C ARG A 37 1.49 -5.96 12.47
N LEU A 38 2.13 -5.16 11.62
CA LEU A 38 3.25 -5.60 10.77
C LEU A 38 4.60 -4.93 11.13
N GLY A 39 4.64 -4.20 12.23
CA GLY A 39 5.81 -3.50 12.74
C GLY A 39 5.45 -2.13 13.31
N ASP A 40 6.35 -1.57 14.12
CA ASP A 40 6.15 -0.26 14.73
C ASP A 40 6.28 0.87 13.71
N GLY A 41 5.44 1.89 13.84
CA GLY A 41 5.42 3.04 12.92
C GLY A 41 4.82 2.73 11.54
N LEU A 42 4.23 1.54 11.36
CA LEU A 42 3.47 1.16 10.18
C LEU A 42 1.98 1.08 10.51
N LEU A 43 1.14 1.70 9.69
CA LEU A 43 -0.28 1.39 9.65
C LEU A 43 -0.49 0.28 8.63
N ALA A 44 -0.96 -0.88 9.07
CA ALA A 44 -1.29 -1.97 8.18
C ALA A 44 -2.71 -2.47 8.41
N TYR A 45 -3.38 -2.81 7.32
CA TYR A 45 -4.70 -3.40 7.38
C TYR A 45 -4.98 -4.29 6.19
N GLU A 46 -5.81 -5.29 6.43
CA GLU A 46 -6.38 -6.16 5.43
C GLU A 46 -7.76 -5.67 5.00
N ARG A 47 -8.03 -5.86 3.71
CA ARG A 47 -9.33 -5.75 3.09
C ARG A 47 -9.66 -7.09 2.46
N ARG A 48 -10.83 -7.64 2.79
CA ARG A 48 -11.26 -8.95 2.28
C ARG A 48 -12.68 -8.93 1.74
N SER A 49 -12.89 -9.48 0.55
CA SER A 49 -14.20 -9.66 -0.06
C SER A 49 -14.25 -11.01 -0.78
N GLY A 50 -15.03 -11.96 -0.25
CA GLY A 50 -15.02 -13.34 -0.74
C GLY A 50 -13.63 -13.96 -0.65
N GLU A 51 -13.11 -14.41 -1.78
CA GLU A 51 -11.75 -14.94 -1.91
C GLU A 51 -10.67 -13.87 -2.08
N GLU A 52 -11.05 -12.63 -2.40
CA GLU A 52 -10.09 -11.58 -2.67
C GLU A 52 -9.54 -11.01 -1.36
N ARG A 53 -8.21 -10.99 -1.23
CA ARG A 53 -7.50 -10.48 -0.07
C ARG A 53 -6.47 -9.44 -0.49
N VAL A 54 -6.55 -8.27 0.13
CA VAL A 54 -5.62 -7.17 -0.11
C VAL A 54 -5.09 -6.68 1.22
N VAL A 55 -3.78 -6.49 1.34
CA VAL A 55 -3.15 -5.83 2.48
C VAL A 55 -2.61 -4.48 2.02
N VAL A 56 -2.92 -3.44 2.78
CA VAL A 56 -2.37 -2.11 2.60
C VAL A 56 -1.44 -1.84 3.77
N VAL A 57 -0.23 -1.36 3.47
CA VAL A 57 0.76 -0.98 4.47
C VAL A 57 1.20 0.45 4.17
N ILE A 58 1.19 1.31 5.19
CA ILE A 58 1.52 2.72 5.09
C ILE A 58 2.59 3.03 6.12
N ASN A 59 3.71 3.59 5.64
CA ASN A 59 4.75 4.18 6.45
C ASN A 59 4.54 5.69 6.50
N PHE A 60 4.11 6.21 7.65
CA PHE A 60 3.95 7.65 7.88
C PHE A 60 5.24 8.31 8.36
N ASP A 61 6.26 7.54 8.73
CA ASP A 61 7.54 8.08 9.16
C ASP A 61 8.35 8.58 7.94
N SER A 62 9.23 9.54 8.19
CA SER A 62 10.26 10.02 7.26
C SER A 62 11.36 8.98 6.98
N ARG A 63 11.52 7.99 7.84
CA ARG A 63 12.55 6.95 7.74
C ARG A 63 12.02 5.69 7.07
N GLU A 64 12.90 4.91 6.46
CA GLU A 64 12.55 3.59 5.96
C GLU A 64 12.11 2.65 7.10
N ARG A 65 11.16 1.78 6.80
CA ARG A 65 10.61 0.80 7.74
C ARG A 65 10.53 -0.56 7.08
N ARG A 66 10.97 -1.58 7.81
CA ARG A 66 10.82 -2.98 7.40
C ARG A 66 9.44 -3.48 7.82
N ILE A 67 8.72 -4.07 6.88
CA ILE A 67 7.48 -4.80 7.13
C ILE A 67 7.85 -6.23 7.55
N SER A 68 7.24 -6.71 8.62
CA SER A 68 7.41 -8.08 9.13
C SER A 68 6.05 -8.75 9.31
N GLY A 69 6.00 -10.09 9.29
CA GLY A 69 4.76 -10.84 9.51
C GLY A 69 3.76 -10.80 8.36
N LEU A 70 4.21 -10.48 7.13
CA LEU A 70 3.37 -10.59 5.95
C LEU A 70 3.14 -12.07 5.57
N PRO A 71 1.89 -12.47 5.26
CA PRO A 71 1.62 -13.78 4.69
C PRO A 71 2.43 -14.03 3.42
N PRO A 72 3.03 -15.23 3.26
CA PRO A 72 3.97 -15.52 2.17
C PRO A 72 3.31 -15.56 0.79
N GLU A 73 1.98 -15.71 0.71
CA GLU A 73 1.20 -15.62 -0.53
C GLU A 73 1.03 -14.20 -1.08
N LEU A 74 1.23 -13.15 -0.27
CA LEU A 74 1.04 -11.78 -0.73
C LEU A 74 2.22 -11.31 -1.61
N ARG A 75 1.90 -10.56 -2.67
CA ARG A 75 2.86 -9.98 -3.61
C ARG A 75 2.67 -8.47 -3.67
N LEU A 76 3.76 -7.73 -3.86
CA LEU A 76 3.69 -6.28 -4.05
C LEU A 76 3.03 -5.97 -5.39
N THR A 77 1.89 -5.28 -5.33
CA THR A 77 1.09 -4.91 -6.52
C THR A 77 1.33 -3.46 -6.90
N LEU A 78 1.43 -2.58 -5.90
CA LEU A 78 1.65 -1.16 -6.11
C LEU A 78 2.40 -0.59 -4.91
N ALA A 79 3.40 0.26 -5.16
CA ALA A 79 4.02 1.10 -4.14
C ALA A 79 3.99 2.57 -4.58
N THR A 80 3.91 3.49 -3.62
CA THR A 80 3.94 4.93 -3.86
C THR A 80 5.35 5.52 -3.86
N GLY A 81 6.31 4.76 -3.33
CA GLY A 81 7.74 5.07 -3.31
C GLY A 81 8.57 3.81 -3.51
N PRO A 82 9.90 3.89 -3.37
CA PRO A 82 10.78 2.74 -3.43
C PRO A 82 10.34 1.67 -2.43
N ALA A 83 10.13 0.46 -2.95
CA ALA A 83 9.88 -0.73 -2.17
C ALA A 83 10.72 -1.86 -2.77
N SER A 84 11.51 -2.55 -1.95
CA SER A 84 12.37 -3.64 -2.38
C SER A 84 11.76 -4.99 -2.02
N GLY A 85 12.17 -6.04 -2.74
CA GLY A 85 11.72 -7.43 -2.55
C GLY A 85 12.02 -8.05 -1.18
N GLY A 86 12.61 -7.29 -0.26
CA GLY A 86 12.79 -7.61 1.17
C GLY A 86 11.82 -6.90 2.11
N LEU A 87 10.71 -6.35 1.58
CA LEU A 87 9.62 -5.72 2.33
C LEU A 87 10.04 -4.48 3.12
N THR A 88 10.97 -3.68 2.59
CA THR A 88 11.27 -2.35 3.14
C THR A 88 10.47 -1.29 2.39
N LEU A 89 9.79 -0.42 3.14
CA LEU A 89 9.12 0.77 2.64
C LEU A 89 9.95 2.01 2.93
N ALA A 90 10.16 2.84 1.91
CA ALA A 90 10.72 4.16 2.09
C ALA A 90 9.87 5.02 3.05
N GLY A 91 10.43 6.12 3.54
CA GLY A 91 9.67 7.10 4.31
C GLY A 91 8.51 7.68 3.51
N VAL A 92 7.41 7.98 4.19
CA VAL A 92 6.19 8.60 3.64
C VAL A 92 5.72 7.86 2.38
N SER A 93 5.51 6.55 2.53
CA SER A 93 5.14 5.68 1.41
C SER A 93 4.08 4.65 1.80
N ALA A 94 3.40 4.11 0.80
CA ALA A 94 2.47 3.01 0.99
C ALA A 94 2.71 1.90 -0.04
N ALA A 95 2.41 0.67 0.36
CA ALA A 95 2.33 -0.49 -0.51
C ALA A 95 0.96 -1.14 -0.43
N VAL A 96 0.51 -1.63 -1.57
CA VAL A 96 -0.63 -2.52 -1.69
C VAL A 96 -0.12 -3.89 -2.10
N LEU A 97 -0.45 -4.89 -1.31
CA LEU A 97 -0.11 -6.28 -1.55
C LEU A 97 -1.37 -7.10 -1.76
N SER A 98 -1.34 -8.02 -2.71
CA SER A 98 -2.44 -8.97 -2.95
C SER A 98 -1.89 -10.35 -3.24
N ASP A 99 -2.71 -11.37 -2.99
CA ASP A 99 -2.44 -12.77 -3.31
C ASP A 99 -2.70 -13.10 -4.79
N ARG A 100 -3.40 -12.21 -5.51
CA ARG A 100 -3.73 -12.33 -6.93
C ARG A 100 -3.33 -11.07 -7.69
N SER A 101 -2.98 -11.23 -8.97
CA SER A 101 -2.73 -10.13 -9.90
C SER A 101 -4.06 -9.50 -10.33
N PHE A 102 -4.15 -8.18 -10.27
CA PHE A 102 -5.35 -7.43 -10.65
C PHE A 102 -5.52 -7.29 -12.15
#